data_AF-A0A6B3EMS2-F1
#
_entry.id   AF-A0A6B3EMS2-F1
#
_cell.length_a   1.000
_cell.length_b   1.000
_cell.length_c   1.000
_cell.angle_alpha   90.00
_cell.angle_beta   90.00
_cell.angle_gamma   90.00
#
_symmetry.space_group_name_H-M   'P 1'
#
loop_
_entity.id
_entity.type
_entity.pdbx_description
1 polymer ?
#
loop_
_entity_poly.entity_id
_entity_poly.type
_entity_poly.pdbx_seq_one_letter_code
_entity_poly.pdbx_strand_id
1 'polypeptide(L)'
;MVNALYPCTIAHARSAPVTYAFRHRTYLWLIDPDGPPPLPAALRVLARFDPRDHFGGTAPTIRAGLSRFLAANGIDLADGTVRMLTQARVFGHVFNPLTVYWCRRADGTPLCTVAEVHNTYGERHCYLLRPDAAGRASTEKEFYVSPFFGVDGAYRMRLPEPGPRLELAVHLERAGMRPFTATVRGVRRPVTPRVLLRLALRHPWSTAVVSIAIRLHGIRLLLRGLPVRRRPRHTVQEGMQ
;
A
#
# COMPACT_ATOMS: atom_id res chain seq x y z
N MET A 1 -17.28 12.61 7.54
CA MET A 1 -15.95 12.34 8.15
C MET A 1 -15.19 11.32 7.31
N VAL A 2 -14.39 11.80 6.34
CA VAL A 2 -13.64 10.98 5.37
C VAL A 2 -12.38 10.36 5.99
N ASN A 3 -11.73 11.09 6.89
CA ASN A 3 -10.43 10.69 7.46
C ASN A 3 -10.57 9.71 8.64
N ALA A 4 -9.71 8.70 8.71
CA ALA A 4 -9.70 7.71 9.78
C ALA A 4 -8.32 7.09 10.00
N LEU A 5 -8.12 6.55 11.21
CA LEU A 5 -6.97 5.72 11.58
C LEU A 5 -7.40 4.25 11.68
N TYR A 6 -6.57 3.35 11.19
CA TYR A 6 -6.78 1.90 11.28
C TYR A 6 -5.58 1.23 11.95
N PRO A 7 -5.59 1.08 13.28
CA PRO A 7 -4.71 0.11 13.94
C PRO A 7 -4.99 -1.26 13.34
N CYS A 8 -3.97 -1.88 12.76
CA CYS A 8 -4.13 -3.07 11.95
C CYS A 8 -3.02 -4.10 12.20
N THR A 9 -3.34 -5.33 11.85
CA THR A 9 -2.38 -6.43 11.77
C THR A 9 -2.17 -6.77 10.30
N ILE A 10 -0.90 -6.76 9.88
CA ILE A 10 -0.47 -7.23 8.58
C ILE A 10 0.09 -8.63 8.76
N ALA A 11 -0.43 -9.58 7.99
CA ALA A 11 0.01 -10.97 8.00
C ALA A 11 0.50 -11.37 6.61
N HIS A 12 1.66 -12.01 6.56
CA HIS A 12 2.19 -12.65 5.37
C HIS A 12 2.27 -14.15 5.64
N ALA A 13 1.74 -14.95 4.73
CA ALA A 13 1.85 -16.40 4.74
C ALA A 13 2.40 -16.84 3.38
N ARG A 14 3.49 -17.58 3.42
CA ARG A 14 4.13 -18.23 2.28
C ARG A 14 4.00 -19.73 2.48
N SER A 15 3.54 -20.43 1.45
CA SER A 15 3.36 -21.89 1.46
C SER A 15 4.39 -22.61 0.59
N ALA A 16 5.04 -21.91 -0.37
CA ALA A 16 6.05 -22.50 -1.25
C ALA A 16 7.13 -21.49 -1.68
N PRO A 17 8.38 -21.92 -1.92
CA PRO A 17 8.93 -23.27 -1.69
C PRO A 17 9.30 -23.54 -0.22
N VAL A 18 9.29 -22.50 0.63
CA VAL A 18 9.50 -22.61 2.08
C VAL A 18 8.27 -22.06 2.77
N THR A 19 7.68 -22.86 3.67
CA THR A 19 6.57 -22.42 4.51
C THR A 19 7.08 -21.40 5.52
N TYR A 20 6.53 -20.19 5.45
CA TYR A 20 6.90 -19.12 6.36
C TYR A 20 5.71 -18.19 6.58
N ALA A 21 5.42 -17.89 7.84
CA ALA A 21 4.39 -16.93 8.19
C ALA A 21 4.92 -15.91 9.18
N PHE A 22 4.51 -14.66 9.00
CA PHE A 22 4.86 -13.54 9.87
C PHE A 22 3.68 -12.61 10.00
N ARG A 23 3.50 -12.05 11.20
CA ARG A 23 2.50 -11.03 11.48
C ARG A 23 3.13 -9.89 12.25
N HIS A 24 2.72 -8.67 11.94
CA HIS A 24 3.08 -7.49 12.72
C HIS A 24 1.90 -6.54 12.85
N ARG A 25 1.95 -5.72 13.90
CA ARG A 25 0.95 -4.69 14.17
C ARG A 25 1.50 -3.34 13.76
N THR A 26 0.66 -2.56 13.09
CA THR A 26 0.93 -1.18 12.69
C THR A 26 -0.39 -0.41 12.70
N TYR A 27 -0.40 0.80 12.16
CA TYR A 27 -1.61 1.52 11.84
C TYR A 27 -1.51 2.13 10.44
N LEU A 28 -2.65 2.33 9.79
CA LEU A 28 -2.75 2.97 8.48
C LEU A 28 -3.69 4.16 8.56
N TRP A 29 -3.47 5.14 7.68
CA TRP A 29 -4.31 6.31 7.51
C TRP A 29 -5.22 6.11 6.32
N LEU A 30 -6.52 6.33 6.51
CA LEU A 30 -7.45 6.57 5.40
C LEU A 30 -7.68 8.07 5.34
N ILE A 31 -7.31 8.72 4.23
CA ILE A 31 -7.45 10.16 4.05
C ILE A 31 -8.02 10.50 2.68
N ASP A 32 -8.54 11.71 2.57
CA ASP A 32 -8.64 12.43 1.30
C ASP A 32 -7.27 13.04 0.98
N PRO A 33 -6.64 12.76 -0.19
CA PRO A 33 -5.36 13.35 -0.55
C PRO A 33 -5.40 14.88 -0.75
N ASP A 34 -6.55 15.47 -1.07
CA ASP A 34 -6.72 16.92 -1.17
C ASP A 34 -7.07 17.56 0.18
N GLY A 35 -7.68 16.78 1.07
CA GLY A 35 -8.13 17.20 2.39
C GLY A 35 -7.49 16.39 3.52
N PRO A 36 -6.14 16.38 3.66
CA PRO A 36 -5.51 15.67 4.75
C PRO A 36 -6.01 16.20 6.10
N PRO A 37 -6.10 15.34 7.13
CA PRO A 37 -6.69 15.73 8.40
C PRO A 37 -5.92 16.89 9.04
N PRO A 38 -6.62 17.91 9.59
CA PRO A 38 -5.95 18.99 10.28
C PRO A 38 -5.32 18.46 11.57
N LEU A 39 -4.00 18.61 11.69
CA LEU A 39 -3.24 18.21 12.88
C LEU A 39 -2.62 19.44 13.57
N PRO A 40 -2.61 19.49 14.92
CA PRO A 40 -1.83 20.47 15.67
C PRO A 40 -0.37 20.45 15.23
N ALA A 41 0.28 21.62 15.20
CA ALA A 41 1.66 21.76 14.70
C ALA A 41 2.62 20.74 15.33
N ALA A 42 2.53 20.53 16.65
CA ALA A 42 3.34 19.55 17.39
C ALA A 42 3.15 18.10 16.95
N LEU A 43 2.00 17.74 16.36
CA LEU A 43 1.69 16.37 15.91
C LEU A 43 1.95 16.15 14.42
N ARG A 44 2.25 17.22 13.65
CA ARG A 44 2.55 17.09 12.20
C ARG A 44 3.77 16.22 11.94
N VAL A 45 4.73 16.19 12.86
CA VAL A 45 5.91 15.30 12.76
C VAL A 45 5.53 13.83 12.86
N LEU A 46 4.35 13.48 13.40
CA LEU A 46 3.87 12.11 13.51
C LEU A 46 3.02 11.66 12.32
N ALA A 47 2.63 12.58 11.45
CA ALA A 47 1.85 12.26 10.26
C ALA A 47 2.00 13.36 9.20
N ARG A 48 2.87 13.09 8.24
CA ARG A 48 3.04 13.91 7.02
C ARG A 48 2.83 13.04 5.79
N PHE A 49 2.04 13.54 4.85
CA PHE A 49 1.79 12.93 3.54
C PHE A 49 2.54 13.78 2.51
N ASP A 50 3.56 13.22 1.87
CA ASP A 50 4.42 13.95 0.95
C ASP A 50 4.20 13.41 -0.48
N PRO A 51 3.86 14.25 -1.46
CA PRO A 51 3.72 13.82 -2.86
C PRO A 51 4.94 13.07 -3.40
N ARG A 52 6.14 13.38 -2.89
CA ARG A 52 7.38 12.71 -3.28
C ARG A 52 7.41 11.22 -2.93
N ASP A 53 6.58 10.78 -1.99
CA ASP A 53 6.42 9.37 -1.60
C ASP A 53 5.50 8.58 -2.50
N HIS A 54 4.82 9.23 -3.44
CA HIS A 54 3.78 8.60 -4.24
C HIS A 54 4.06 8.75 -5.73
N PHE A 55 3.68 7.74 -6.50
CA PHE A 55 3.85 7.69 -7.95
C PHE A 55 5.32 7.97 -8.34
N GLY A 56 5.57 8.80 -9.35
CA GLY A 56 6.92 9.25 -9.73
C GLY A 56 7.55 10.22 -8.73
N GLY A 57 6.80 10.74 -7.75
CA GLY A 57 7.29 11.75 -6.81
C GLY A 57 7.57 13.12 -7.42
N THR A 58 7.20 13.32 -8.68
CA THR A 58 7.44 14.54 -9.47
C THR A 58 6.23 15.47 -9.50
N ALA A 59 5.04 14.97 -9.13
CA ALA A 59 3.81 15.75 -9.14
C ALA A 59 3.72 16.70 -7.90
N PRO A 60 3.08 17.88 -8.04
CA PRO A 60 2.95 18.84 -6.95
C PRO A 60 2.05 18.36 -5.80
N THR A 61 1.11 17.45 -6.09
CA THR A 61 0.21 16.84 -5.09
C THR A 61 0.04 15.34 -5.36
N ILE A 62 -0.39 14.59 -4.34
CA ILE A 62 -0.69 13.16 -4.48
C ILE A 62 -1.83 12.96 -5.49
N ARG A 63 -2.88 13.80 -5.46
CA ARG A 63 -3.97 13.74 -6.43
C ARG A 63 -3.51 14.04 -7.85
N ALA A 64 -2.59 14.99 -8.05
CA ALA A 64 -2.03 15.26 -9.37
C ALA A 64 -1.24 14.05 -9.90
N GLY A 65 -0.45 13.39 -9.06
CA GLY A 65 0.26 12.16 -9.41
C GLY A 65 -0.70 11.02 -9.80
N LEU A 66 -1.76 10.82 -9.02
CA LEU A 66 -2.81 9.85 -9.32
C LEU A 66 -3.53 10.18 -10.63
N SER A 67 -3.91 11.44 -10.83
CA SER A 67 -4.64 11.88 -12.03
C SER A 67 -3.80 11.67 -13.28
N ARG A 68 -2.48 11.97 -13.21
CA ARG A 68 -1.54 11.70 -14.31
C ARG A 68 -1.43 10.21 -14.62
N PHE A 69 -1.33 9.37 -13.59
CA PHE A 69 -1.31 7.91 -13.77
C PHE A 69 -2.62 7.40 -14.42
N LEU A 70 -3.77 7.88 -13.95
CA LEU A 70 -5.07 7.50 -14.51
C LEU A 70 -5.23 7.96 -15.96
N ALA A 71 -4.85 9.20 -16.28
CA ALA A 71 -4.91 9.75 -17.63
C ALA A 71 -4.05 8.95 -18.62
N ALA A 72 -2.84 8.54 -18.22
CA ALA A 72 -1.98 7.66 -19.01
C ALA A 72 -2.61 6.28 -19.29
N ASN A 73 -3.58 5.86 -18.46
CA ASN A 73 -4.34 4.63 -18.63
C ASN A 73 -5.75 4.86 -19.21
N GLY A 74 -5.99 6.04 -19.82
CA GLY A 74 -7.26 6.38 -20.46
C GLY A 74 -8.43 6.59 -19.49
N ILE A 75 -8.15 6.90 -18.22
CA ILE A 75 -9.17 7.19 -17.20
C ILE A 75 -9.08 8.65 -16.78
N ASP A 76 -10.18 9.38 -16.94
CA ASP A 76 -10.32 10.72 -16.40
C ASP A 76 -10.97 10.67 -15.00
N LEU A 77 -10.28 11.23 -14.01
CA LEU A 77 -10.79 11.36 -12.65
C LEU A 77 -11.72 12.58 -12.51
N ALA A 78 -11.49 13.65 -13.30
CA ALA A 78 -12.21 14.92 -13.24
C ALA A 78 -12.50 15.37 -11.78
N ASP A 79 -13.76 15.74 -11.50
CA ASP A 79 -14.27 16.13 -10.18
C ASP A 79 -14.57 14.94 -9.24
N GLY A 80 -14.06 13.76 -9.59
CA GLY A 80 -14.16 12.55 -8.79
C GLY A 80 -13.48 12.66 -7.42
N THR A 81 -13.91 11.82 -6.49
CA THR A 81 -13.35 11.78 -5.13
C THR A 81 -12.38 10.61 -4.97
N VAL A 82 -11.39 10.80 -4.10
CA VAL A 82 -10.36 9.80 -3.82
C VAL A 82 -10.29 9.52 -2.34
N ARG A 83 -10.29 8.25 -1.98
CA ARG A 83 -9.91 7.78 -0.64
C ARG A 83 -8.60 7.03 -0.72
N MET A 84 -7.63 7.46 0.06
CA MET A 84 -6.27 6.94 0.06
C MET A 84 -5.98 6.25 1.39
N LEU A 85 -5.66 4.95 1.35
CA LEU A 85 -5.14 4.21 2.49
C LEU A 85 -3.62 4.08 2.40
N THR A 86 -2.90 4.63 3.37
CA THR A 86 -1.43 4.75 3.31
C THR A 86 -0.78 4.75 4.70
N GLN A 87 0.54 4.56 4.73
CA GLN A 87 1.37 5.02 5.85
C GLN A 87 1.67 6.52 5.72
N ALA A 88 1.75 7.20 6.86
CA ALA A 88 2.24 8.59 6.93
C ALA A 88 3.71 8.61 7.37
N ARG A 89 4.45 9.66 7.02
CA ARG A 89 5.79 9.91 7.60
C ARG A 89 5.67 10.19 9.08
N VAL A 90 6.52 9.52 9.85
CA VAL A 90 6.75 9.73 11.29
C VAL A 90 8.20 10.14 11.45
N PHE A 91 8.45 11.31 12.05
CA PHE A 91 9.77 11.96 12.16
C PHE A 91 10.53 11.99 10.83
N GLY A 92 9.81 12.26 9.73
CA GLY A 92 10.39 12.34 8.40
C GLY A 92 10.68 10.99 7.74
N HIS A 93 10.40 9.85 8.37
CA HIS A 93 10.62 8.52 7.78
C HIS A 93 9.30 7.79 7.49
N VAL A 94 9.21 7.13 6.34
CA VAL A 94 8.08 6.30 5.96
C VAL A 94 8.55 5.02 5.27
N PHE A 95 7.91 3.92 5.61
CA PHE A 95 7.96 2.68 4.86
C PHE A 95 6.53 2.30 4.49
N ASN A 96 6.20 2.42 3.20
CA ASN A 96 4.83 2.34 2.71
C ASN A 96 4.73 1.27 1.61
N PRO A 97 4.71 -0.02 1.97
CA PRO A 97 4.80 -1.10 0.99
C PRO A 97 3.57 -1.19 0.07
N LEU A 98 2.44 -0.65 0.51
CA LEU A 98 1.19 -0.63 -0.24
C LEU A 98 0.38 0.62 0.11
N THR A 99 0.08 1.42 -0.91
CA THR A 99 -0.97 2.45 -0.85
C THR A 99 -2.13 2.02 -1.73
N VAL A 100 -3.36 2.21 -1.25
CA VAL A 100 -4.58 1.90 -2.02
C VAL A 100 -5.39 3.17 -2.21
N TYR A 101 -5.75 3.48 -3.45
CA TYR A 101 -6.60 4.60 -3.83
C TYR A 101 -7.93 4.07 -4.36
N TRP A 102 -9.04 4.36 -3.69
CA TRP A 102 -10.38 4.15 -4.24
C TRP A 102 -10.86 5.43 -4.89
N CYS A 103 -11.05 5.37 -6.21
CA CYS A 103 -11.49 6.49 -7.02
C CYS A 103 -12.97 6.35 -7.34
N ARG A 104 -13.72 7.44 -7.18
CA ARG A 104 -15.15 7.52 -7.49
C ARG A 104 -15.40 8.66 -8.46
N ARG A 105 -16.39 8.51 -9.33
CA ARG A 105 -16.89 9.61 -10.18
C ARG A 105 -17.58 10.68 -9.32
N ALA A 106 -17.88 11.82 -9.92
CA ALA A 106 -18.60 12.91 -9.27
C ALA A 106 -19.99 12.48 -8.74
N ASP A 107 -20.65 11.54 -9.42
CA ASP A 107 -21.93 10.93 -8.98
C ASP A 107 -21.79 9.93 -7.81
N GLY A 108 -20.56 9.71 -7.33
CA GLY A 108 -20.24 8.77 -6.26
C GLY A 108 -20.08 7.31 -6.69
N THR A 109 -20.29 6.96 -7.96
CA THR A 109 -20.11 5.59 -8.44
C THR A 109 -18.63 5.19 -8.46
N PRO A 110 -18.29 3.91 -8.19
CA PRO A 110 -16.91 3.44 -8.31
C PRO A 110 -16.36 3.64 -9.73
N LEU A 111 -15.18 4.27 -9.82
CA LEU A 111 -14.46 4.48 -11.08
C LEU A 111 -13.39 3.39 -11.26
N CYS A 112 -12.46 3.32 -10.31
CA CYS A 112 -11.38 2.32 -10.29
C CYS A 112 -10.71 2.26 -8.90
N THR A 113 -9.81 1.31 -8.72
CA THR A 113 -8.93 1.23 -7.55
C THR A 113 -7.49 1.15 -8.03
N VAL A 114 -6.59 1.93 -7.44
CA VAL A 114 -5.15 1.86 -7.73
C VAL A 114 -4.42 1.31 -6.52
N ALA A 115 -3.66 0.24 -6.71
CA ALA A 115 -2.77 -0.31 -5.69
C ALA A 115 -1.32 0.04 -6.04
N GLU A 116 -0.77 1.02 -5.35
CA GLU A 116 0.63 1.43 -5.48
C GLU A 116 1.49 0.60 -4.52
N VAL A 117 2.40 -0.18 -5.09
CA VAL A 117 3.27 -1.10 -4.37
C VAL A 117 4.70 -0.60 -4.43
N HIS A 118 5.35 -0.56 -3.28
CA HIS A 118 6.75 -0.16 -3.15
C HIS A 118 7.58 -1.36 -2.78
N ASN A 119 8.80 -1.46 -3.31
CA ASN A 119 9.75 -2.46 -2.88
C ASN A 119 10.90 -1.85 -2.05
N THR A 120 11.70 -2.70 -1.44
CA THR A 120 12.84 -2.28 -0.61
C THR A 120 14.01 -1.68 -1.40
N TYR A 121 13.93 -1.71 -2.72
CA TYR A 121 14.94 -1.17 -3.64
C TYR A 121 14.61 0.26 -4.11
N GLY A 122 13.55 0.86 -3.57
CA GLY A 122 13.12 2.22 -3.94
C GLY A 122 12.32 2.28 -5.24
N GLU A 123 11.94 1.14 -5.81
CA GLU A 123 11.08 1.08 -6.99
C GLU A 123 9.61 1.11 -6.59
N ARG A 124 8.76 1.57 -7.51
CA ARG A 124 7.33 1.76 -7.31
C ARG A 124 6.58 1.22 -8.53
N HIS A 125 5.41 0.65 -8.28
CA HIS A 125 4.56 0.14 -9.34
C HIS A 125 3.09 0.25 -8.95
N CYS A 126 2.26 0.72 -9.86
CA CYS A 126 0.83 0.87 -9.68
C CYS A 126 0.09 -0.21 -10.46
N TYR A 127 -0.77 -0.95 -9.77
CA TYR A 127 -1.77 -1.80 -10.38
C TYR A 127 -3.08 -1.02 -10.51
N LEU A 128 -3.55 -0.82 -11.74
CA LEU A 128 -4.87 -0.28 -12.00
C LEU A 128 -5.90 -1.41 -11.99
N LEU A 129 -6.86 -1.33 -11.08
CA LEU A 129 -7.83 -2.37 -10.81
C LEU A 129 -9.25 -1.86 -11.07
N ARG A 130 -10.10 -2.73 -11.59
CA ARG A 130 -11.55 -2.53 -11.69
C ARG A 130 -12.24 -3.63 -10.85
N PRO A 131 -12.38 -3.42 -9.54
CA PRO A 131 -12.91 -4.47 -8.66
C PRO A 131 -14.38 -4.75 -8.91
N ASP A 132 -14.81 -5.99 -8.70
CA ASP A 132 -16.22 -6.38 -8.65
C ASP A 132 -16.94 -5.73 -7.44
N ALA A 133 -18.25 -5.95 -7.32
CA ALA A 133 -19.06 -5.43 -6.21
C ALA A 133 -18.57 -5.90 -4.82
N ALA A 134 -17.79 -6.98 -4.74
CA ALA A 134 -17.18 -7.50 -3.51
C ALA A 134 -15.74 -6.97 -3.29
N GLY A 135 -15.28 -6.04 -4.14
CA GLY A 135 -13.94 -5.45 -4.08
C GLY A 135 -12.84 -6.38 -4.60
N ARG A 136 -13.16 -7.40 -5.40
CA ARG A 136 -12.17 -8.36 -5.94
C ARG A 136 -11.70 -7.95 -7.33
N ALA A 137 -10.40 -8.01 -7.55
CA ALA A 137 -9.78 -7.79 -8.85
C ALA A 137 -8.65 -8.80 -9.07
N SER A 138 -8.38 -9.14 -10.33
CA SER A 138 -7.22 -9.95 -10.72
C SER A 138 -6.36 -9.16 -11.70
N THR A 139 -5.04 -9.28 -11.57
CA THR A 139 -4.07 -8.66 -12.46
C THR A 139 -2.87 -9.57 -12.60
N GLU A 140 -2.20 -9.55 -13.74
CA GLU A 140 -0.90 -10.21 -13.88
C GLU A 140 0.11 -9.58 -12.93
N LYS A 141 1.04 -10.38 -12.40
CA LYS A 141 2.11 -9.86 -11.55
C LYS A 141 3.20 -9.28 -12.45
N GLU A 142 3.34 -7.97 -12.42
CA GLU A 142 4.32 -7.26 -13.25
C GLU A 142 5.48 -6.69 -12.42
N PHE A 143 5.35 -6.66 -11.09
CA PHE A 143 6.32 -6.02 -10.22
C PHE A 143 7.18 -6.99 -9.41
N TYR A 144 8.49 -6.71 -9.37
CA TYR A 144 9.46 -7.44 -8.57
C TYR A 144 9.49 -6.89 -7.14
N VAL A 145 8.56 -7.38 -6.32
CA VAL A 145 8.41 -6.93 -4.92
C VAL A 145 9.29 -7.66 -3.91
N SER A 146 9.84 -8.83 -4.28
CA SER A 146 10.58 -9.69 -3.37
C SER A 146 11.68 -10.44 -4.11
N PRO A 147 12.90 -10.54 -3.54
CA PRO A 147 14.01 -11.29 -4.13
C PRO A 147 13.74 -12.79 -4.30
N PHE A 148 12.66 -13.29 -3.68
CA PHE A 148 12.32 -14.71 -3.60
C PHE A 148 11.12 -15.13 -4.44
N PHE A 149 10.49 -14.20 -5.15
CA PHE A 149 9.43 -14.46 -6.11
C PHE A 149 9.74 -13.74 -7.42
N GLY A 150 9.87 -14.52 -8.51
CA GLY A 150 9.95 -13.96 -9.86
C GLY A 150 8.69 -13.16 -10.23
N VAL A 151 8.67 -12.54 -11.41
CA VAL A 151 7.48 -11.81 -11.89
C VAL A 151 6.34 -12.76 -12.29
N ASP A 152 6.59 -14.04 -12.52
CA ASP A 152 5.58 -15.01 -12.95
C ASP A 152 4.44 -15.26 -11.93
N GLY A 153 3.20 -15.17 -12.41
CA GLY A 153 1.94 -15.45 -11.69
C GLY A 153 0.93 -14.30 -11.80
N ALA A 154 -0.24 -14.47 -11.20
CA ALA A 154 -1.28 -13.45 -11.13
C ALA A 154 -1.58 -13.06 -9.69
N TYR A 155 -1.82 -11.78 -9.44
CA TYR A 155 -2.35 -11.31 -8.17
C TYR A 155 -3.88 -11.35 -8.18
N ARG A 156 -4.46 -12.07 -7.22
CA ARG A 156 -5.87 -11.89 -6.84
C ARG A 156 -5.95 -11.00 -5.62
N MET A 157 -6.50 -9.81 -5.81
CA MET A 157 -6.63 -8.81 -4.75
C MET A 157 -8.10 -8.69 -4.34
N ARG A 158 -8.34 -8.57 -3.03
CA ARG A 158 -9.61 -8.15 -2.45
C ARG A 158 -9.35 -6.87 -1.68
N LEU A 159 -9.81 -5.76 -2.22
CA LEU A 159 -9.58 -4.40 -1.75
C LEU A 159 -10.91 -3.64 -1.61
N PRO A 160 -11.86 -4.12 -0.79
CA PRO A 160 -13.07 -3.36 -0.52
C PRO A 160 -12.72 -2.04 0.14
N GLU A 161 -13.49 -1.01 -0.20
CA GLU A 161 -13.34 0.29 0.43
C GLU A 161 -13.65 0.19 1.94
N PRO A 162 -12.76 0.68 2.83
CA PRO A 162 -12.88 0.41 4.25
C PRO A 162 -13.97 1.27 4.92
N GLY A 163 -14.83 0.61 5.69
CA GLY A 163 -15.86 1.23 6.54
C GLY A 163 -15.49 1.10 8.02
N PRO A 164 -16.32 0.46 8.87
CA PRO A 164 -15.96 0.21 10.27
C PRO A 164 -14.73 -0.69 10.44
N ARG A 165 -14.47 -1.54 9.45
CA ARG A 165 -13.34 -2.48 9.40
C ARG A 165 -12.56 -2.28 8.11
N LEU A 166 -11.25 -2.49 8.21
CA LEU A 166 -10.33 -2.60 7.10
C LEU A 166 -10.02 -4.07 6.87
N GLU A 167 -10.26 -4.58 5.67
CA GLU A 167 -9.96 -5.96 5.28
C GLU A 167 -9.42 -5.99 3.85
N LEU A 168 -8.09 -6.09 3.73
CA LEU A 168 -7.42 -6.28 2.44
C LEU A 168 -6.82 -7.68 2.36
N ALA A 169 -6.86 -8.27 1.17
CA ALA A 169 -6.15 -9.50 0.88
C ALA A 169 -5.49 -9.44 -0.50
N VAL A 170 -4.26 -9.95 -0.59
CA VAL A 170 -3.52 -10.12 -1.85
C VAL A 170 -3.00 -11.53 -1.87
N HIS A 171 -3.41 -12.29 -2.88
CA HIS A 171 -2.95 -13.65 -3.12
C HIS A 171 -2.12 -13.67 -4.40
N LEU A 172 -0.94 -14.28 -4.34
CA LEU A 172 -0.22 -14.66 -5.55
C LEU A 172 -0.72 -16.05 -5.95
N GLU A 173 -1.25 -16.17 -7.15
CA GLU A 173 -1.59 -17.44 -7.77
C GLU A 173 -0.57 -17.80 -8.85
N ARG A 174 -0.09 -19.05 -8.82
CA ARG A 174 0.87 -19.57 -9.81
C ARG A 174 0.57 -21.04 -10.06
N ALA A 175 0.29 -21.41 -11.31
CA ALA A 175 0.06 -22.79 -11.72
C ALA A 175 -0.94 -23.54 -10.81
N GLY A 176 -2.07 -22.90 -10.48
CA GLY A 176 -3.11 -23.47 -9.59
C GLY A 176 -2.78 -23.45 -8.09
N MET A 177 -1.57 -23.05 -7.69
CA MET A 177 -1.16 -22.92 -6.29
C MET A 177 -1.29 -21.47 -5.79
N ARG A 178 -1.39 -21.33 -4.45
CA ARG A 178 -1.35 -20.04 -3.74
C ARG A 178 -0.08 -19.91 -2.92
N PRO A 179 1.09 -19.69 -3.55
CA PRO A 179 2.38 -19.66 -2.85
C PRO A 179 2.52 -18.52 -1.83
N PHE A 180 1.72 -17.45 -1.95
CA PHE A 180 1.79 -16.30 -1.06
C PHE A 180 0.42 -15.67 -0.82
N THR A 181 0.19 -15.27 0.43
CA THR A 181 -0.99 -14.53 0.87
C THR A 181 -0.56 -13.41 1.82
N ALA A 182 -0.96 -12.19 1.50
CA ALA A 182 -0.87 -11.03 2.39
C ALA A 182 -2.26 -10.58 2.81
N THR A 183 -2.46 -10.29 4.09
CA THR A 183 -3.73 -9.73 4.58
C THR A 183 -3.48 -8.55 5.50
N VAL A 184 -4.33 -7.53 5.38
CA VAL A 184 -4.38 -6.38 6.30
C VAL A 184 -5.74 -6.38 6.96
N ARG A 185 -5.76 -6.40 8.30
CA ARG A 185 -7.01 -6.33 9.08
C ARG A 185 -6.93 -5.27 10.14
N GLY A 186 -7.89 -4.35 10.18
CA GLY A 186 -7.90 -3.24 11.14
C GLY A 186 -9.30 -2.76 11.50
N VAL A 187 -9.38 -1.93 12.53
CA VAL A 187 -10.64 -1.35 13.03
C VAL A 187 -10.56 0.16 12.95
N ARG A 188 -11.63 0.79 12.47
CA ARG A 188 -11.68 2.25 12.32
C ARG A 188 -11.56 2.95 13.67
N ARG A 189 -10.74 3.99 13.72
CA ARG A 189 -10.60 4.94 14.82
C ARG A 189 -10.69 6.38 14.31
N PRO A 190 -11.31 7.29 15.08
CA PRO A 190 -11.37 8.69 14.71
C PRO A 190 -9.97 9.31 14.74
N VAL A 191 -9.72 10.25 13.84
CA VAL A 191 -8.49 11.04 13.84
C VAL A 191 -8.60 12.07 14.97
N THR A 192 -7.96 11.78 16.10
CA THR A 192 -7.85 12.71 17.22
C THR A 192 -6.41 12.74 17.73
N PRO A 193 -5.93 13.87 18.29
CA PRO A 193 -4.61 13.96 18.92
C PRO A 193 -4.31 12.82 19.89
N ARG A 194 -5.28 12.48 20.75
CA ARG A 194 -5.16 11.41 21.75
C ARG A 194 -4.97 10.03 21.11
N VAL A 195 -5.75 9.73 20.07
CA VAL A 195 -5.63 8.45 19.35
C VAL A 195 -4.30 8.38 18.61
N LEU A 196 -3.92 9.44 17.90
CA LEU A 196 -2.66 9.50 17.16
C LEU A 196 -1.46 9.29 18.10
N LEU A 197 -1.37 10.05 19.19
CA LEU A 197 -0.29 9.91 20.18
C LEU A 197 -0.24 8.48 20.74
N ARG A 198 -1.40 7.90 21.10
CA ARG A 198 -1.46 6.53 21.61
C ARG A 198 -0.95 5.51 20.59
N LEU A 199 -1.27 5.68 19.31
CA LEU A 199 -0.81 4.79 18.24
C LEU A 199 0.67 4.99 17.93
N ALA A 200 1.14 6.23 17.88
CA ALA A 200 2.55 6.55 17.73
C ALA A 200 3.37 5.95 18.88
N LEU A 201 2.93 6.06 20.13
CA LEU A 201 3.61 5.48 21.30
C LEU A 201 3.56 3.95 21.35
N ARG A 202 2.49 3.32 20.82
CA ARG A 202 2.37 1.86 20.74
C ARG A 202 3.10 1.25 19.55
N HIS A 203 3.37 2.06 18.53
CA HIS A 203 4.04 1.66 17.30
C HIS A 203 5.17 2.65 16.94
N PRO A 204 6.08 3.00 17.90
CA PRO A 204 7.01 4.13 17.77
C PRO A 204 8.04 3.94 16.66
N TRP A 205 8.26 2.70 16.23
CA TRP A 205 9.21 2.34 15.18
C TRP A 205 8.57 1.63 13.98
N SER A 206 7.28 1.84 13.72
CA SER A 206 6.54 1.14 12.64
C SER A 206 7.12 1.30 11.23
N THR A 207 7.88 2.35 10.93
CA THR A 207 8.47 2.58 9.60
C THR A 207 9.94 2.15 9.52
N ALA A 208 10.76 2.50 10.53
CA ALA A 208 12.19 2.17 10.57
C ALA A 208 12.47 0.72 10.97
N VAL A 209 11.82 0.20 12.01
CA VAL A 209 11.99 -1.21 12.43
C VAL A 209 11.34 -2.16 11.44
N VAL A 210 10.27 -1.77 10.74
CA VAL A 210 9.73 -2.61 9.65
C VAL A 210 10.69 -2.62 8.46
N SER A 211 11.28 -1.48 8.07
CA SER A 211 12.32 -1.45 7.02
C SER A 211 13.53 -2.32 7.40
N ILE A 212 14.03 -2.19 8.63
CA ILE A 212 15.15 -3.00 9.14
C ILE A 212 14.75 -4.47 9.24
N ALA A 213 13.57 -4.78 9.78
CA ALA A 213 13.08 -6.15 9.91
C ALA A 213 12.85 -6.80 8.54
N ILE A 214 12.38 -6.07 7.53
CA ILE A 214 12.24 -6.60 6.17
C ILE A 214 13.62 -6.84 5.54
N ARG A 215 14.58 -5.92 5.72
CA ARG A 215 15.97 -6.13 5.26
C ARG A 215 16.62 -7.34 5.96
N LEU A 216 16.50 -7.43 7.28
CA LEU A 216 16.98 -8.57 8.09
C LEU A 216 16.24 -9.87 7.75
N HIS A 217 14.96 -9.80 7.41
CA HIS A 217 14.19 -10.95 6.98
C HIS A 217 14.62 -11.42 5.59
N GLY A 218 14.90 -10.49 4.67
CA GLY A 218 15.53 -10.77 3.39
C GLY A 218 16.88 -11.48 3.57
N ILE A 219 17.73 -10.98 4.47
CA ILE A 219 19.01 -11.62 4.81
C ILE A 219 18.79 -13.01 5.44
N ARG A 220 17.82 -13.17 6.35
CA ARG A 220 17.52 -14.47 6.98
C ARG A 220 17.00 -15.50 5.99
N LEU A 221 16.19 -15.09 5.00
CA LEU A 221 15.71 -15.98 3.94
C LEU A 221 16.84 -16.36 2.98
N LEU A 222 17.75 -15.42 2.67
CA LEU A 222 18.97 -15.68 1.92
C LEU A 222 19.88 -16.70 2.63
N LEU A 223 20.11 -16.52 3.93
CA LEU A 223 20.87 -17.45 4.77
C LEU A 223 20.18 -18.81 4.93
N ARG A 224 18.87 -18.90 4.71
CA ARG A 224 18.11 -20.17 4.67
C ARG A 224 18.09 -20.82 3.28
N GLY A 225 18.95 -20.38 2.36
CA GLY A 225 19.18 -21.05 1.08
C GLY A 225 18.15 -20.75 -0.01
N LEU A 226 17.31 -19.72 0.13
CA LEU A 226 16.45 -19.28 -0.98
C LEU A 226 17.30 -18.57 -2.04
N PRO A 227 17.37 -19.10 -3.28
CA PRO A 227 18.16 -18.46 -4.34
C PRO A 227 17.54 -17.11 -4.69
N VAL A 228 18.37 -16.07 -4.72
CA VAL A 228 17.98 -14.74 -5.21
C VAL A 228 17.70 -14.86 -6.69
N ARG A 229 16.46 -14.58 -7.12
CA ARG A 229 16.20 -14.49 -8.56
C ARG A 229 16.84 -13.22 -9.12
N ARG A 230 17.41 -13.33 -10.32
CA ARG A 230 18.05 -12.19 -10.99
C ARG A 230 16.98 -11.12 -11.23
N ARG A 231 17.20 -9.91 -10.70
CA ARG A 231 16.28 -8.78 -10.84
C ARG A 231 16.18 -8.40 -12.32
N PRO A 232 14.99 -8.38 -12.93
CA PRO A 232 14.81 -7.79 -14.26
C PRO A 232 15.00 -6.27 -14.16
N ARG A 233 15.42 -5.62 -15.26
CA ARG A 233 15.41 -4.15 -15.32
C ARG A 233 13.98 -3.67 -15.13
N HIS A 234 13.74 -2.83 -14.14
CA HIS A 234 12.43 -2.24 -13.93
C HIS A 234 12.25 -1.06 -14.87
N THR A 235 11.24 -1.15 -15.72
CA THR A 235 10.80 -0.04 -16.56
C THR A 235 9.77 0.76 -15.76
N VAL A 236 10.01 2.06 -15.58
CA VAL A 236 9.04 2.96 -14.95
C VAL A 236 7.78 2.98 -15.81
N GLN A 237 6.62 2.71 -15.19
CA GLN A 237 5.35 2.70 -15.90
C GLN A 237 5.03 4.09 -16.48
N GLU A 238 4.30 4.11 -17.59
CA GLU A 238 3.78 5.34 -18.15
C GLU A 238 2.86 6.05 -17.12
N GLY A 239 3.01 7.36 -16.97
CA GLY A 239 2.35 8.15 -15.91
C GLY A 239 3.04 8.13 -14.52
N MET A 240 4.05 7.28 -14.33
CA MET A 240 4.88 7.20 -13.11
C MET A 240 6.24 7.92 -13.23
N GLN A 241 6.44 8.69 -14.30
CA GLN A 241 7.62 9.53 -14.53
C GLN A 241 7.44 10.91 -13.88
#